data_AF-A0A2E7SV84-F1
#
_entry.id   AF-A0A2E7SV84-F1
#
_cell.length_a   1.000
_cell.length_b   1.000
_cell.length_c   1.000
_cell.angle_alpha   90.00
_cell.angle_beta   90.00
_cell.angle_gamma   90.00
#
_symmetry.space_group_name_H-M   'P 1'
#
loop_
_entity.id
_entity.type
_entity.pdbx_description
1 polymer ?
#
loop_
_entity_poly.entity_id
_entity_poly.type
_entity_poly.pdbx_seq_one_letter_code
_entity_poly.pdbx_strand_id
1 'polypeptide(L)'
;MNLNVDPRHAEENIRLTTPLPNGTGKDVSILVITSGPKEKEALDAGADYVGNNEYLDKIKNGWSDFDKIVATPDMMPQLGKLGKILGPKGLMPNPKSGTVTMDVGKAVRELKAGQVELRVEKAGIIHVTCGKVSFKNDALIQNIEAIYDTLIKARPSSVKGNYLERMFISSTLGPGIKVDHTSIR
;
A
#
# COMPACT_ATOMS: atom_id res chain seq x y z
N MET A 1 -10.27 8.77 -5.79
CA MET A 1 -11.53 8.15 -6.29
C MET A 1 -12.55 8.18 -5.17
N ASN A 2 -13.77 8.65 -5.43
CA ASN A 2 -14.85 8.67 -4.45
C ASN A 2 -15.69 7.39 -4.60
N LEU A 3 -15.81 6.63 -3.52
CA LEU A 3 -16.60 5.41 -3.47
C LEU A 3 -17.85 5.61 -2.61
N ASN A 4 -18.93 4.95 -3.00
CA ASN A 4 -20.16 4.90 -2.22
C ASN A 4 -20.09 3.78 -1.17
N VAL A 5 -19.18 3.93 -0.21
CA VAL A 5 -18.98 2.98 0.90
C VAL A 5 -18.96 3.72 2.22
N ASP A 6 -19.54 3.14 3.27
CA ASP A 6 -19.44 3.66 4.62
C ASP A 6 -18.31 2.92 5.38
N PRO A 7 -17.11 3.52 5.50
CA PRO A 7 -15.95 2.90 6.15
C PRO A 7 -16.13 2.70 7.67
N ARG A 8 -17.25 3.16 8.26
CA ARG A 8 -17.63 2.84 9.64
C ARG A 8 -18.08 1.39 9.77
N HIS A 9 -18.65 0.81 8.72
CA HIS A 9 -18.98 -0.60 8.67
C HIS A 9 -17.76 -1.42 8.27
N ALA A 10 -17.43 -2.44 9.06
CA ALA A 10 -16.24 -3.27 8.84
C ALA A 10 -16.27 -4.01 7.49
N GLU A 11 -17.46 -4.33 6.99
CA GLU A 11 -17.70 -5.01 5.70
C GLU A 11 -17.45 -4.10 4.50
N GLU A 12 -17.59 -2.78 4.69
CA GLU A 12 -17.41 -1.75 3.66
C GLU A 12 -16.04 -1.06 3.76
N ASN A 13 -15.22 -1.46 4.73
CA ASN A 13 -13.87 -0.96 4.88
C ASN A 13 -12.90 -1.70 3.94
N ILE A 14 -12.63 -1.06 2.81
CA ILE A 14 -11.77 -1.60 1.77
C ILE A 14 -10.31 -1.28 2.07
N ARG A 15 -9.53 -2.34 2.27
CA ARG A 15 -8.08 -2.28 2.42
C ARG A 15 -7.44 -3.46 1.68
N LEU A 16 -6.77 -3.17 0.59
CA LEU A 16 -6.18 -4.18 -0.29
C LEU A 16 -4.94 -3.64 -0.99
N THR A 17 -4.19 -4.53 -1.61
CA THR A 17 -3.00 -4.19 -2.37
C THR A 17 -3.15 -4.59 -3.82
N THR A 18 -2.61 -3.74 -4.70
CA THR A 18 -2.61 -3.96 -6.14
C THR A 18 -1.18 -3.82 -6.66
N PRO A 19 -0.64 -4.83 -7.35
CA PRO A 19 0.62 -4.66 -8.07
C PRO A 19 0.38 -3.73 -9.27
N LEU A 20 1.21 -2.71 -9.43
CA LEU A 20 1.19 -1.87 -10.63
C LEU A 20 2.10 -2.48 -11.71
N PRO A 21 1.62 -2.73 -12.93
CA PRO A 21 2.43 -3.37 -13.99
C PRO A 21 3.66 -2.55 -14.38
N ASN A 22 3.57 -1.22 -14.33
CA ASN A 22 4.68 -0.31 -14.64
C ASN A 22 5.35 0.28 -13.40
N GLY A 23 4.96 -0.16 -12.20
CA GLY A 23 5.43 0.37 -10.91
C GLY A 23 5.01 1.82 -10.65
N THR A 24 5.51 2.36 -9.54
CA THR A 24 5.24 3.75 -9.09
C THR A 24 6.34 4.74 -9.50
N GLY A 25 7.49 4.25 -9.97
CA GLY A 25 8.65 5.06 -10.34
C GLY A 25 9.35 5.75 -9.15
N LYS A 26 9.04 5.35 -7.92
CA LYS A 26 9.73 5.77 -6.69
C LYS A 26 10.51 4.57 -6.16
N ASP A 27 11.80 4.77 -5.85
CA ASP A 27 12.57 3.82 -5.05
C ASP A 27 11.99 3.82 -3.64
N VAL A 28 11.45 2.67 -3.24
CA VAL A 28 10.84 2.46 -1.93
C VAL A 28 11.85 1.77 -1.04
N SER A 29 12.26 2.43 0.04
CA SER A 29 13.13 1.81 1.06
C SER A 29 12.31 0.87 1.94
N ILE A 30 12.67 -0.42 1.97
CA ILE A 30 11.94 -1.46 2.71
C ILE A 30 12.75 -1.91 3.93
N LEU A 31 12.13 -1.80 5.10
CA LEU A 31 12.61 -2.40 6.34
C LEU A 31 11.89 -3.73 6.58
N VAL A 32 12.65 -4.80 6.73
CA VAL A 32 12.14 -6.10 7.12
C VAL A 32 12.47 -6.36 8.58
N ILE A 33 11.42 -6.63 9.37
CA ILE A 33 11.55 -7.05 10.76
C ILE A 33 11.21 -8.53 10.86
N THR A 34 12.25 -9.35 11.01
CA THR A 34 12.12 -10.81 11.07
C THR A 34 13.20 -11.38 11.98
N SER A 35 13.02 -12.63 12.40
CA SER A 35 14.00 -13.38 13.18
C SER A 35 14.40 -14.67 12.49
N GLY A 36 15.69 -14.98 12.57
CA GLY A 36 16.22 -16.30 12.19
C GLY A 36 16.47 -16.44 10.68
N PRO A 37 16.17 -17.60 10.06
CA PRO A 37 16.63 -17.90 8.70
C PRO A 37 16.04 -17.01 7.60
N LYS A 38 14.93 -16.31 7.91
CA LYS A 38 14.24 -15.39 6.99
C LYS A 38 14.95 -14.06 6.79
N GLU A 39 15.91 -13.74 7.66
CA GLU A 39 16.76 -12.55 7.48
C GLU A 39 17.58 -12.65 6.20
N LYS A 40 18.11 -13.84 5.89
CA LYS A 40 18.85 -14.08 4.64
C LYS A 40 17.96 -13.95 3.41
N GLU A 41 16.76 -14.54 3.47
CA GLU A 41 15.78 -14.45 2.38
C GLU A 41 15.38 -13.00 2.08
N ALA A 42 15.22 -12.18 3.12
CA ALA A 42 14.93 -10.76 2.98
C ALA A 42 16.09 -9.98 2.34
N LEU A 43 17.33 -10.28 2.75
CA LEU A 43 18.53 -9.67 2.18
C LEU A 43 18.69 -10.04 0.70
N ASP A 44 18.50 -11.32 0.36
CA ASP A 44 18.59 -11.85 -1.00
C ASP A 44 17.45 -11.32 -1.91
N ALA A 45 16.29 -10.98 -1.31
CA ALA A 45 15.20 -10.32 -2.01
C ALA A 45 15.43 -8.83 -2.25
N GLY A 46 16.50 -8.27 -1.70
CA GLY A 46 16.91 -6.88 -1.86
C GLY A 46 16.25 -5.93 -0.87
N ALA A 47 15.92 -6.37 0.36
CA ALA A 47 15.53 -5.45 1.43
C ALA A 47 16.69 -4.50 1.79
N ASP A 48 16.39 -3.21 1.96
CA ASP A 48 17.40 -2.19 2.26
C ASP A 48 17.87 -2.28 3.72
N TYR A 49 16.96 -2.66 4.62
CA TYR A 49 17.25 -2.90 6.03
C TYR A 49 16.59 -4.19 6.49
N VAL A 50 17.35 -5.04 7.18
CA VAL A 50 16.86 -6.29 7.77
C VAL A 50 17.35 -6.38 9.20
N GLY A 51 16.45 -6.65 10.14
CA GLY A 51 16.86 -7.05 11.49
C GLY A 51 15.70 -7.22 12.47
N ASN A 52 16.02 -7.21 13.75
CA ASN A 52 15.11 -7.57 14.83
C ASN A 52 14.96 -6.43 15.88
N ASN A 53 15.36 -6.67 17.13
CA ASN A 53 15.30 -5.74 18.25
C ASN A 53 16.14 -4.47 18.04
N GLU A 54 17.28 -4.53 17.34
CA GLU A 54 18.12 -3.34 17.11
C GLU A 54 17.36 -2.24 16.35
N TYR A 55 16.62 -2.62 15.30
CA TYR A 55 15.83 -1.67 14.53
C TYR A 55 14.57 -1.22 15.27
N LEU A 56 14.00 -2.07 16.13
CA LEU A 56 12.89 -1.67 17.01
C LEU A 56 13.33 -0.55 17.98
N ASP A 57 14.53 -0.65 18.55
CA ASP A 57 15.08 0.39 19.43
C ASP A 57 15.45 1.66 18.65
N LYS A 58 16.02 1.53 17.44
CA LYS A 58 16.26 2.68 16.55
C LYS A 58 14.96 3.42 16.19
N ILE A 59 13.89 2.70 15.85
CA ILE A 59 12.56 3.28 15.58
C ILE A 59 12.02 3.98 16.82
N LYS A 60 12.19 3.38 18.01
CA LYS A 60 11.80 4.00 19.28
C LYS A 60 12.53 5.31 19.53
N ASN A 61 13.80 5.40 19.11
CA ASN A 61 14.62 6.61 19.17
C ASN A 61 14.34 7.62 18.04
N GLY A 62 13.33 7.37 17.19
CA GLY A 62 12.86 8.32 16.18
C GLY A 62 13.36 8.07 14.76
N TRP A 63 14.07 6.96 14.51
CA TRP A 63 14.52 6.62 13.16
C TRP A 63 13.35 6.27 12.23
N SER A 64 13.32 6.87 11.03
CA SER A 64 12.26 6.62 10.03
C SER A 64 12.72 6.83 8.59
N ASP A 65 13.90 6.32 8.23
CA ASP A 65 14.45 6.42 6.87
C ASP A 65 13.92 5.34 5.91
N PHE A 66 12.77 4.74 6.23
CA PHE A 66 12.13 3.70 5.44
C PHE A 66 10.69 4.07 5.09
N ASP A 67 10.23 3.61 3.93
CA ASP A 67 8.89 3.89 3.40
C ASP A 67 7.90 2.76 3.70
N LYS A 68 8.37 1.52 3.82
CA LYS A 68 7.53 0.34 4.07
C LYS A 68 8.18 -0.61 5.07
N ILE A 69 7.36 -1.21 5.93
CA ILE A 69 7.77 -2.27 6.85
C ILE A 69 7.11 -3.59 6.43
N VAL A 70 7.91 -4.65 6.31
CA VAL A 70 7.43 -6.03 6.24
C VAL A 70 7.80 -6.71 7.55
N ALA A 71 6.85 -7.40 8.17
CA ALA A 71 7.09 -8.10 9.42
C ALA A 71 6.61 -9.54 9.37
N THR A 72 7.28 -10.42 10.10
CA THR A 72 6.75 -11.77 10.34
C THR A 72 5.77 -11.75 11.53
N PRO A 73 4.76 -12.65 11.57
CA PRO A 73 3.72 -12.64 12.60
C PRO A 73 4.26 -12.72 14.04
N ASP A 74 5.40 -13.37 14.24
CA ASP A 74 6.12 -13.52 15.51
C ASP A 74 6.63 -12.20 16.09
N MET A 75 6.97 -11.22 15.25
CA MET A 75 7.50 -9.91 15.66
C MET A 75 6.41 -8.86 15.90
N MET A 76 5.16 -9.16 15.51
CA MET A 76 4.02 -8.23 15.65
C MET A 76 3.74 -7.75 17.09
N PRO A 77 3.85 -8.58 18.15
CA PRO A 77 3.61 -8.11 19.52
C PRO A 77 4.59 -7.04 19.99
N GLN A 78 5.85 -7.12 19.54
CA GLN A 78 6.86 -6.12 19.85
C GLN A 78 6.62 -4.84 19.04
N LEU A 79 6.29 -4.99 17.77
CA LEU A 79 6.01 -3.89 16.85
C LEU A 79 4.72 -3.12 17.22
N GLY A 80 3.74 -3.82 17.81
CA GLY A 80 2.52 -3.23 18.36
C GLY A 80 2.79 -2.23 19.48
N LYS A 81 3.84 -2.42 20.29
CA LYS A 81 4.25 -1.44 21.32
C LYS A 81 4.72 -0.12 20.72
N LEU A 82 5.26 -0.15 19.49
CA LEU A 82 5.69 1.02 18.72
C LEU A 82 4.54 1.63 17.90
N GLY A 83 3.31 1.12 18.01
CA GLY A 83 2.15 1.61 17.26
C GLY A 83 1.84 3.09 17.47
N LYS A 84 2.23 3.69 18.62
CA LYS A 84 2.10 5.13 18.86
C LYS A 84 2.96 5.98 17.91
N ILE A 85 4.11 5.46 17.47
CA ILE A 85 5.06 6.14 16.57
C ILE A 85 4.75 5.80 15.11
N LEU A 86 4.53 4.51 14.82
CA LEU A 86 4.32 4.01 13.47
C LEU A 86 2.90 4.23 12.95
N GLY A 87 1.91 4.32 13.84
CA GLY A 87 0.50 4.52 13.50
C GLY A 87 0.22 5.83 12.77
N PRO A 88 0.60 7.01 13.32
CA PRO A 88 0.40 8.29 12.65
C PRO A 88 1.12 8.41 11.30
N LYS A 89 2.28 7.75 11.16
CA LYS A 89 3.06 7.72 9.91
C LYS A 89 2.51 6.74 8.86
N GLY A 90 1.53 5.90 9.22
CA GLY A 90 0.98 4.90 8.31
C GLY A 90 1.95 3.76 7.94
N LEU A 91 3.05 3.63 8.68
CA LEU A 91 4.11 2.64 8.44
C LEU A 91 3.84 1.29 9.14
N MET A 92 2.75 1.20 9.90
CA MET A 92 2.39 0.00 10.65
C MET A 92 1.99 -1.13 9.69
N PRO A 93 2.67 -2.30 9.74
CA PRO A 93 2.33 -3.44 8.90
C PRO A 93 0.96 -4.00 9.27
N ASN A 94 0.21 -4.43 8.26
CA ASN A 94 -1.12 -5.01 8.43
C ASN A 94 -1.24 -6.32 7.64
N PRO A 95 -1.74 -7.42 8.26
CA PRO A 95 -2.07 -8.64 7.55
C PRO A 95 -2.98 -8.45 6.32
N LYS A 96 -3.96 -7.53 6.38
CA LYS A 96 -4.86 -7.24 5.25
C LYS A 96 -4.13 -6.65 4.04
N SER A 97 -3.02 -5.96 4.28
CA SER A 97 -2.20 -5.37 3.23
C SER A 97 -1.13 -6.34 2.73
N GLY A 98 -1.08 -7.58 3.24
CA GLY A 98 -0.07 -8.58 2.86
C GLY A 98 1.35 -8.29 3.36
N THR A 99 1.54 -7.21 4.13
CA THR A 99 2.86 -6.84 4.69
C THR A 99 3.23 -7.63 5.95
N VAL A 100 2.32 -8.49 6.42
CA VAL A 100 2.58 -9.47 7.48
C VAL A 100 2.48 -10.86 6.84
N THR A 101 3.61 -11.46 6.54
CA THR A 101 3.67 -12.76 5.88
C THR A 101 4.84 -13.58 6.38
N MET A 102 4.74 -14.90 6.18
CA MET A 102 5.87 -15.81 6.35
C MET A 102 6.81 -15.76 5.14
N ASP A 103 6.32 -15.43 3.95
CA ASP A 103 7.10 -15.37 2.70
C ASP A 103 7.68 -13.98 2.47
N VAL A 104 8.70 -13.64 3.25
CA VAL A 104 9.27 -12.29 3.30
C VAL A 104 9.91 -11.91 1.97
N GLY A 105 10.62 -12.83 1.31
CA GLY A 105 11.30 -12.53 0.06
C GLY A 105 10.33 -12.19 -1.07
N LYS A 106 9.17 -12.86 -1.12
CA LYS A 106 8.12 -12.56 -2.10
C LYS A 106 7.50 -11.17 -1.83
N ALA A 107 7.15 -10.89 -0.57
CA ALA A 107 6.57 -9.60 -0.20
C ALA A 107 7.52 -8.43 -0.50
N VAL A 108 8.83 -8.57 -0.24
CA VAL A 108 9.84 -7.55 -0.57
C VAL A 108 9.89 -7.30 -2.08
N ARG A 109 9.91 -8.36 -2.90
CA ARG A 109 9.93 -8.22 -4.37
C ARG A 109 8.67 -7.55 -4.90
N GLU A 110 7.49 -7.90 -4.39
CA GLU A 110 6.22 -7.29 -4.80
C GLU A 110 6.15 -5.82 -4.40
N LEU A 111 6.63 -5.46 -3.21
CA LEU A 111 6.72 -4.08 -2.76
C LEU A 111 7.72 -3.27 -3.59
N LYS A 112 8.89 -3.83 -3.92
CA LYS A 112 9.87 -3.18 -4.82
C LYS A 112 9.35 -3.06 -6.26
N ALA A 113 8.51 -3.99 -6.71
CA ALA A 113 7.83 -3.90 -8.01
C ALA A 113 6.77 -2.79 -8.08
N GLY A 114 6.50 -2.08 -6.97
CA GLY A 114 5.59 -0.94 -6.95
C GLY A 114 4.16 -1.32 -6.58
N GLN A 115 3.98 -2.31 -5.70
CA GLN A 115 2.69 -2.62 -5.11
C GLN A 115 2.15 -1.42 -4.32
N VAL A 116 0.93 -1.00 -4.64
CA VAL A 116 0.24 0.10 -3.95
C VAL A 116 -0.85 -0.42 -3.04
N GLU A 117 -1.02 0.26 -1.91
CA GLU A 117 -2.08 -0.04 -0.95
C GLU A 117 -3.28 0.87 -1.24
N LEU A 118 -4.43 0.25 -1.47
CA LEU A 118 -5.72 0.88 -1.63
C LEU A 118 -6.42 0.87 -0.28
N ARG A 119 -6.49 2.03 0.37
CA ARG A 119 -7.16 2.22 1.66
C ARG A 119 -8.25 3.27 1.52
N VAL A 120 -9.43 2.94 2.00
CA VAL A 120 -10.53 3.89 2.13
C VAL A 120 -10.35 4.78 3.37
N GLU A 121 -10.47 6.07 3.16
CA GLU A 121 -10.55 7.06 4.24
C GLU A 121 -11.96 7.16 4.82
N LYS A 122 -12.10 7.83 5.96
CA LYS A 122 -13.39 8.03 6.64
C LYS A 122 -14.48 8.67 5.75
N ALA A 123 -14.08 9.37 4.70
CA ALA A 123 -14.97 10.02 3.74
C ALA A 123 -15.39 9.12 2.56
N GLY A 124 -15.01 7.83 2.53
CA GLY A 124 -15.27 6.95 1.39
C GLY A 124 -14.33 7.18 0.19
N ILE A 125 -13.23 7.92 0.39
CA ILE A 125 -12.29 8.30 -0.67
C ILE A 125 -11.07 7.38 -0.63
N ILE A 126 -10.60 6.95 -1.81
CA ILE A 126 -9.31 6.27 -1.99
C ILE A 126 -8.36 7.19 -2.74
N HIS A 127 -7.17 7.36 -2.17
CA HIS A 127 -6.03 8.05 -2.79
C HIS A 127 -4.98 7.03 -3.22
N VAL A 128 -4.54 7.10 -4.48
CA VAL A 128 -3.55 6.18 -5.05
C VAL A 128 -2.63 6.95 -5.96
N THR A 129 -1.33 6.68 -5.87
CA THR A 129 -0.35 7.19 -6.81
C THR A 129 -0.22 6.20 -7.97
N CYS A 130 -0.56 6.63 -9.18
CA CYS A 130 -0.52 5.80 -10.39
C CYS A 130 0.81 5.87 -11.16
N GLY A 131 1.72 6.79 -10.80
CA GLY A 131 3.03 6.92 -11.42
C GLY A 131 3.60 8.33 -11.33
N LYS A 132 4.66 8.60 -12.10
CA LYS A 132 5.27 9.91 -12.28
C LYS A 132 4.94 10.49 -13.65
N VAL A 133 5.02 11.81 -13.77
CA VAL A 133 4.85 12.53 -15.06
C VAL A 133 5.88 12.10 -16.10
N SER A 134 7.04 11.57 -15.67
CA SER A 134 8.08 11.06 -16.56
C SER A 134 7.73 9.73 -17.25
N PHE A 135 6.62 9.09 -16.88
CA PHE A 135 6.19 7.83 -17.51
C PHE A 135 5.52 8.10 -18.86
N LYS A 136 5.57 7.10 -19.75
CA LYS A 136 4.81 7.16 -21.00
C LYS A 136 3.31 7.11 -20.70
N ASN A 137 2.52 7.75 -21.55
CA ASN A 137 1.06 7.80 -21.41
C ASN A 137 0.45 6.39 -21.30
N ASP A 138 0.89 5.44 -22.14
CA ASP A 138 0.39 4.06 -22.12
C ASP A 138 0.64 3.36 -20.78
N ALA A 139 1.79 3.62 -20.16
CA ALA A 139 2.15 3.03 -18.87
C ALA A 139 1.25 3.56 -17.74
N LEU A 140 0.89 4.86 -17.79
CA LEU A 140 -0.04 5.47 -16.85
C LEU A 140 -1.46 4.94 -17.02
N ILE A 141 -1.92 4.76 -18.26
CA ILE A 141 -3.24 4.18 -18.57
C ILE A 141 -3.33 2.77 -18.01
N GLN A 142 -2.35 1.90 -18.29
CA GLN A 142 -2.32 0.53 -17.77
C GLN A 142 -2.30 0.47 -16.23
N ASN A 143 -1.58 1.38 -15.58
CA ASN A 143 -1.59 1.45 -14.12
C ASN A 143 -2.97 1.86 -13.57
N ILE A 144 -3.64 2.81 -14.22
CA ILE A 144 -4.99 3.25 -13.84
C ILE A 144 -6.00 2.11 -14.05
N GLU A 145 -5.94 1.42 -15.19
CA GLU A 145 -6.78 0.25 -15.49
C GLU A 145 -6.59 -0.85 -14.44
N ALA A 146 -5.35 -1.19 -14.08
CA ALA A 146 -5.07 -2.20 -13.06
C ALA A 146 -5.65 -1.85 -11.68
N ILE A 147 -5.56 -0.57 -11.28
CA ILE A 147 -6.16 -0.07 -10.05
C ILE A 147 -7.69 -0.16 -10.12
N TYR A 148 -8.27 0.27 -11.24
CA TYR A 148 -9.72 0.27 -11.46
C TYR A 148 -10.30 -1.15 -11.42
N ASP A 149 -9.70 -2.09 -12.14
CA ASP A 149 -10.09 -3.49 -12.17
C ASP A 149 -10.03 -4.12 -10.78
N THR A 150 -8.98 -3.81 -10.02
CA THR A 150 -8.84 -4.33 -8.66
C THR A 150 -9.90 -3.76 -7.72
N LEU A 151 -10.26 -2.47 -7.88
CA LEU A 151 -11.33 -1.85 -7.09
C LEU A 151 -12.71 -2.43 -7.41
N ILE A 152 -13.02 -2.68 -8.69
CA ILE A 152 -14.29 -3.30 -9.07
C ILE A 152 -14.40 -4.72 -8.52
N LYS A 153 -13.32 -5.50 -8.61
CA LYS A 153 -13.27 -6.86 -8.03
C LYS A 153 -13.44 -6.83 -6.52
N ALA A 154 -12.96 -5.78 -5.87
CA ALA A 154 -13.09 -5.57 -4.43
C ALA A 154 -14.42 -4.97 -3.99
N ARG A 155 -15.41 -4.84 -4.88
CA ARG A 155 -16.73 -4.30 -4.54
C ARG A 155 -17.39 -5.15 -3.44
N PRO A 156 -17.72 -4.56 -2.27
CA PRO A 156 -18.48 -5.25 -1.23
C PRO A 156 -19.92 -5.52 -1.68
N SER A 157 -20.45 -6.69 -1.32
CA SER A 157 -21.83 -7.08 -1.63
C SER A 157 -22.90 -6.22 -0.93
N SER A 158 -22.52 -5.50 0.13
CA SER A 158 -23.41 -4.61 0.89
C SER A 158 -23.75 -3.32 0.12
N VAL A 159 -22.91 -2.92 -0.83
CA VAL A 159 -23.03 -1.63 -1.54
C VAL A 159 -24.09 -1.72 -2.63
N LYS A 160 -25.22 -1.05 -2.38
CA LYS A 160 -26.33 -0.89 -3.34
C LYS A 160 -26.08 0.32 -4.25
N GLY A 161 -26.31 0.16 -5.55
CA GLY A 161 -26.18 1.23 -6.54
C GLY A 161 -24.77 1.37 -7.13
N ASN A 162 -24.41 2.59 -7.51
CA ASN A 162 -23.10 2.90 -8.12
C ASN A 162 -22.01 2.83 -7.05
N TYR A 163 -21.04 1.94 -7.26
CA TYR A 163 -19.94 1.74 -6.32
C TYR A 163 -18.88 2.86 -6.40
N LEU A 164 -18.59 3.34 -7.62
CA LEU A 164 -17.67 4.44 -7.86
C LEU A 164 -18.48 5.65 -8.33
N GLU A 165 -18.42 6.74 -7.58
CA GLU A 165 -19.21 7.94 -7.89
C GLU A 165 -18.45 8.89 -8.81
N ARG A 166 -17.18 9.17 -8.46
CA ARG A 166 -16.36 10.16 -9.14
C ARG A 166 -14.89 9.75 -9.14
N MET A 167 -14.25 9.91 -10.29
CA MET A 167 -12.80 9.78 -10.43
C MET A 167 -12.21 11.17 -10.76
N PHE A 168 -11.13 11.50 -10.07
CA PHE A 168 -10.35 12.70 -10.33
C PHE A 168 -8.89 12.28 -10.45
N ILE A 169 -8.22 12.84 -11.45
CA ILE A 169 -6.77 12.69 -11.64
C ILE A 169 -6.14 14.07 -11.45
N SER A 170 -5.13 14.13 -10.59
CA SER A 170 -4.38 15.36 -10.31
C SER A 170 -2.90 15.02 -10.23
N SER A 171 -2.04 15.97 -10.62
CA SER A 171 -0.64 15.96 -10.23
C SER A 171 -0.49 16.50 -8.80
N THR A 172 0.70 16.37 -8.20
CA THR A 172 0.95 16.79 -6.81
C THR A 172 0.66 18.27 -6.55
N LEU A 173 0.89 19.13 -7.54
CA LEU A 173 0.71 20.59 -7.44
C LEU A 173 -0.26 21.15 -8.49
N GLY A 174 -0.97 20.29 -9.22
CA GLY A 174 -1.88 20.68 -10.29
C GLY A 174 -3.35 20.60 -9.90
N PRO A 175 -4.23 21.23 -10.68
CA PRO A 175 -5.67 21.10 -10.51
C PRO A 175 -6.11 19.64 -10.76
N GLY A 176 -7.17 19.22 -10.06
CA GLY A 176 -7.80 17.92 -10.28
C GLY A 176 -8.75 17.95 -11.46
N ILE A 177 -8.51 17.08 -12.44
CA ILE A 177 -9.36 16.89 -13.61
C ILE A 177 -10.33 15.75 -13.32
N LYS A 178 -11.63 16.00 -13.46
CA LYS A 178 -12.64 14.94 -13.37
C LYS A 178 -12.52 14.06 -14.60
N VAL A 179 -12.37 12.76 -14.38
CA VAL A 179 -12.29 11.78 -15.47
C VAL A 179 -13.52 10.90 -15.44
N ASP A 180 -13.99 10.54 -16.63
CA ASP A 180 -15.08 9.59 -16.77
C ASP A 180 -14.56 8.17 -16.49
N HIS A 181 -15.13 7.56 -15.46
CA HIS A 181 -14.77 6.22 -15.00
C HIS A 181 -15.42 5.12 -15.86
N THR A 182 -16.35 5.46 -16.75
CA THR A 182 -16.93 4.53 -17.73
C THR A 182 -16.08 4.40 -18.99
N SER A 183 -15.25 5.39 -19.28
CA SER A 183 -14.36 5.43 -20.46
C SER A 183 -12.99 4.76 -20.23
N ILE A 184 -12.76 4.15 -19.06
CA ILE A 184 -11.53 3.41 -18.75
C ILE A 184 -11.54 2.02 -19.43
N ARG A 185 -12.54 1.75 -20.28
CA ARG A 185 -12.73 0.50 -21.01
C ARG A 185 -13.08 0.75 -22.47
#